data_AF-A0AAN7FZA2-F1
#
_entry.id   AF-A0AAN7FZA2-F1
#
_cell.length_a   1.000
_cell.length_b   1.000
_cell.length_c   1.000
_cell.angle_alpha   90.00
_cell.angle_beta   90.00
_cell.angle_gamma   90.00
#
_symmetry.space_group_name_H-M   'P 1'
#
loop_
_entity.id
_entity.type
_entity.pdbx_description
1 polymer ?
#
loop_
_entity_poly.entity_id
_entity_poly.type
_entity_poly.pdbx_seq_one_letter_code
_entity_poly.pdbx_strand_id
1 'polypeptide(L)'
;MKQNLRAQHILIDETCDLCGDHQETLLHSLWLCDHAQIVWKSDPGFAPLYQKQYRKFEDLVEELMHRDSTYQVALSSTIGWCLWQCRNRLKENPLTWQLHELGNRAKELVLEYLDVKK
;
A
#
# COMPACT_ATOMS: atom_id res chain seq x y z
N MET A 1 -30.43 14.06 -17.91
CA MET A 1 -29.58 13.13 -17.14
C MET A 1 -28.74 13.97 -16.20
N LYS A 2 -29.09 13.93 -14.92
CA LYS A 2 -28.80 14.98 -13.92
C LYS A 2 -27.30 15.18 -13.70
N GLN A 3 -26.81 16.36 -14.08
CA GLN A 3 -25.60 16.98 -13.55
C GLN A 3 -25.80 17.15 -12.03
N ASN A 4 -25.09 16.39 -11.21
CA ASN A 4 -24.93 16.66 -9.77
C ASN A 4 -23.80 15.82 -9.14
N LEU A 5 -22.58 15.99 -9.65
CA LEU A 5 -21.34 15.55 -8.97
C LEU A 5 -20.54 16.77 -8.49
N ARG A 6 -21.20 17.74 -7.86
CA ARG A 6 -20.58 18.98 -7.35
C ARG A 6 -20.93 19.27 -5.88
N ALA A 7 -21.15 18.25 -5.06
CA ALA A 7 -21.53 18.44 -3.66
C ALA A 7 -20.81 17.51 -2.68
N GLN A 8 -19.50 17.34 -2.83
CA GLN A 8 -18.64 16.98 -1.69
C GLN A 8 -17.42 17.89 -1.69
N HIS A 9 -17.67 19.17 -1.38
CA HIS A 9 -16.70 20.02 -0.69
C HIS A 9 -16.54 19.48 0.73
N ILE A 10 -16.02 18.25 0.85
CA ILE A 10 -15.32 17.86 2.06
C ILE A 10 -13.98 18.55 1.88
N LEU A 11 -13.64 19.47 2.77
CA LEU A 11 -12.24 19.82 3.00
C LEU A 11 -11.59 18.52 3.45
N ILE A 12 -11.23 17.68 2.48
CA ILE A 12 -10.39 16.53 2.69
C ILE A 12 -9.07 17.19 3.01
N ASP A 13 -8.63 17.06 4.24
CA ASP A 13 -7.24 17.26 4.58
C ASP A 13 -6.45 16.53 3.48
N GLU A 14 -5.88 17.25 2.51
CA GLU A 14 -5.26 16.64 1.34
C GLU A 14 -3.98 15.91 1.75
N THR A 15 -3.71 15.80 3.05
CA THR A 15 -2.56 15.17 3.65
C THR A 15 -2.79 13.67 3.83
N CYS A 16 -1.72 12.91 3.76
CA CYS A 16 -1.79 11.46 3.81
C CYS A 16 -2.22 11.00 5.19
N ASP A 17 -3.26 10.17 5.28
CA ASP A 17 -3.78 9.73 6.58
C ASP A 17 -2.73 8.95 7.40
N LEU A 18 -1.74 8.36 6.73
CA LEU A 18 -0.66 7.61 7.38
C LEU A 18 0.37 8.52 8.05
N CYS A 19 0.87 9.56 7.36
CA CYS A 19 1.95 10.40 7.87
C CYS A 19 1.53 11.80 8.29
N GLY A 20 0.37 12.30 7.86
CA GLY A 20 -0.10 13.68 8.09
C GLY A 20 0.69 14.78 7.37
N ASP A 21 1.85 14.46 6.77
CA ASP A 21 2.79 15.48 6.28
C ASP A 21 2.72 15.81 4.77
N HIS A 22 2.35 14.85 3.92
CA HIS A 22 2.44 14.98 2.46
C HIS A 22 1.09 14.84 1.80
N GLN A 23 0.95 15.37 0.57
CA GLN A 23 -0.29 15.21 -0.20
C GLN A 23 -0.63 13.72 -0.40
N GLU A 24 -1.85 13.35 -0.04
CA GLU A 24 -2.48 12.05 -0.23
C GLU A 24 -2.59 11.76 -1.74
N THR A 25 -1.73 10.88 -2.22
CA THR A 25 -1.80 10.31 -3.57
C THR A 25 -1.65 8.80 -3.47
N LEU A 26 -2.17 8.04 -4.45
CA LEU A 26 -2.00 6.58 -4.45
C LEU A 26 -0.52 6.17 -4.36
N LEU A 27 0.34 6.85 -5.10
CA LEU A 27 1.78 6.60 -5.07
C LEU A 27 2.39 6.95 -3.71
N HIS A 28 2.01 8.08 -3.10
CA HIS A 28 2.53 8.41 -1.78
C HIS A 28 2.05 7.42 -0.73
N SER A 29 0.73 7.28 -0.57
CA SER A 29 0.16 6.56 0.55
C SER A 29 0.37 5.04 0.48
N LEU A 30 0.76 4.48 -0.68
CA LEU A 30 1.09 3.06 -0.83
C LEU A 30 2.59 2.78 -1.01
N TRP A 31 3.43 3.76 -1.33
CA TRP A 31 4.85 3.52 -1.63
C TRP A 31 5.80 4.55 -1.03
N LEU A 32 5.59 5.85 -1.28
CA LEU A 32 6.54 6.88 -0.84
C LEU A 32 6.42 7.23 0.64
N CYS A 33 5.26 7.04 1.25
CA CYS A 33 5.02 7.31 2.67
C CYS A 33 5.98 6.49 3.54
N ASP A 34 6.62 7.12 4.52
CA ASP A 34 7.58 6.43 5.40
C ASP A 34 6.96 5.22 6.12
N HIS A 35 5.69 5.34 6.52
CA HIS A 35 4.93 4.24 7.11
C HIS A 35 4.73 3.08 6.12
N ALA A 36 4.42 3.37 4.86
CA ALA A 36 4.32 2.36 3.82
C ALA A 36 5.70 1.72 3.56
N GLN A 37 6.76 2.53 3.53
CA GLN A 37 8.12 2.03 3.32
C GLN A 37 8.58 1.08 4.43
N ILE A 38 8.16 1.26 5.68
CA ILE A 38 8.44 0.31 6.77
C ILE A 38 7.90 -1.08 6.41
N VAL A 39 6.68 -1.16 5.88
CA VAL A 39 6.04 -2.43 5.50
C VAL A 39 6.75 -3.06 4.29
N TRP A 40 7.02 -2.28 3.25
CA TRP A 40 7.74 -2.78 2.06
C TRP A 40 9.16 -3.23 2.38
N LYS A 41 9.90 -2.48 3.21
CA LYS A 41 11.27 -2.82 3.62
C LYS A 41 11.34 -4.01 4.57
N SER A 42 10.21 -4.52 5.05
CA SER A 42 10.19 -5.78 5.80
C SER A 42 10.67 -6.97 4.97
N ASP A 43 10.59 -6.91 3.64
CA ASP A 43 11.13 -7.92 2.73
C ASP A 43 12.29 -7.37 1.87
N PRO A 44 13.50 -7.96 1.95
CA PRO A 44 14.65 -7.48 1.20
C PRO A 44 14.48 -7.63 -0.32
N GLY A 45 13.54 -8.46 -0.80
CA GLY A 45 13.24 -8.60 -2.22
C GLY A 45 12.69 -7.31 -2.86
N PHE A 46 12.22 -6.34 -2.07
CA PHE A 46 11.76 -5.04 -2.57
C PHE A 46 12.86 -3.97 -2.60
N ALA A 47 14.05 -4.24 -2.05
CA ALA A 47 15.16 -3.29 -2.02
C ALA A 47 15.53 -2.69 -3.40
N PRO A 48 15.56 -3.46 -4.52
CA PRO A 48 15.89 -2.91 -5.83
C PRO A 48 14.93 -1.83 -6.34
N LEU A 49 13.66 -1.84 -5.91
CA LEU A 49 12.67 -0.85 -6.34
C LEU A 49 13.00 0.55 -5.84
N TYR A 50 13.74 0.68 -4.73
CA TYR A 50 14.15 1.97 -4.18
C TYR A 50 15.29 2.63 -4.95
N GLN A 51 15.90 1.94 -5.92
CA GLN A 51 16.89 2.52 -6.82
C GLN A 51 16.25 3.30 -7.99
N LYS A 52 14.94 3.11 -8.21
CA LYS A 52 14.16 3.79 -9.24
C LYS A 52 13.28 4.87 -8.59
N GLN A 53 13.12 5.99 -9.30
CA GLN A 53 12.15 7.01 -8.92
C GLN A 53 10.87 6.81 -9.72
N TYR A 54 9.78 6.47 -9.02
CA TYR A 54 8.45 6.39 -9.60
C TYR A 54 7.77 7.75 -9.55
N ARG A 55 7.17 8.16 -10.67
CA ARG A 55 6.37 9.40 -10.76
C ARG A 55 4.88 9.11 -10.79
N LYS A 56 4.51 7.93 -11.27
CA LYS A 56 3.14 7.45 -11.36
C LYS A 56 3.01 6.12 -10.65
N PHE A 57 1.80 5.83 -10.15
CA PHE A 57 1.54 4.59 -9.45
C PHE A 57 1.56 3.38 -10.39
N GLU A 58 1.14 3.59 -11.63
CA GLU A 58 1.13 2.59 -12.70
C GLU A 58 2.54 2.06 -12.99
N ASP A 59 3.54 2.95 -13.06
CA ASP A 59 4.95 2.58 -13.28
C ASP A 59 5.47 1.66 -12.16
N LEU A 60 5.03 1.89 -10.92
CA LEU A 60 5.39 1.04 -9.78
C LEU A 60 4.70 -0.32 -9.85
N VAL A 61 3.40 -0.34 -10.17
CA VAL A 61 2.63 -1.59 -10.30
C VAL A 61 3.22 -2.45 -11.41
N GLU A 62 3.62 -1.86 -12.54
CA GLU A 62 4.26 -2.57 -13.63
C GLU A 62 5.51 -3.33 -13.14
N GLU A 63 6.38 -2.69 -12.35
CA GLU A 63 7.59 -3.32 -11.80
C GLU A 63 7.30 -4.37 -10.71
N LEU A 64 6.24 -4.18 -9.92
CA LEU A 64 5.81 -5.16 -8.92
C LEU A 64 5.25 -6.44 -9.57
N MET A 65 4.57 -6.28 -10.72
CA MET A 65 3.90 -7.37 -11.43
C MET A 65 4.81 -8.09 -12.44
N HIS A 66 5.83 -7.42 -12.98
CA HIS A 66 6.83 -8.03 -13.91
C HIS A 66 7.89 -8.88 -13.20
N ARG A 67 7.59 -9.41 -12.01
CA ARG A 67 8.52 -10.27 -11.26
C ARG A 67 8.35 -11.73 -11.68
N ASP A 68 9.46 -12.43 -11.90
CA ASP A 68 9.47 -13.85 -12.28
C ASP A 68 8.99 -14.81 -11.17
N SER A 69 8.70 -14.28 -9.98
CA SER A 69 8.30 -15.06 -8.82
C SER A 69 6.84 -14.81 -8.47
N THR A 70 6.00 -15.85 -8.60
CA THR A 70 4.60 -15.84 -8.15
C THR A 70 4.48 -15.43 -6.68
N TYR A 71 5.44 -15.84 -5.83
CA TYR A 71 5.49 -15.42 -4.43
C TYR A 71 5.65 -13.90 -4.31
N GLN A 72 6.57 -13.30 -5.06
CA GLN A 72 6.82 -11.86 -5.02
C GLN A 72 5.62 -11.05 -5.54
N VAL A 73 4.96 -11.52 -6.60
CA VAL A 73 3.74 -10.89 -7.12
C VAL A 73 2.59 -10.97 -6.08
N ALA A 74 2.41 -12.13 -5.46
CA ALA A 74 1.41 -12.32 -4.40
C ALA A 74 1.72 -11.45 -3.18
N LEU A 75 2.97 -11.42 -2.72
CA LEU A 75 3.41 -10.59 -1.60
C LEU A 75 3.21 -9.10 -1.88
N SER A 76 3.55 -8.64 -3.08
CA SER A 76 3.33 -7.26 -3.51
C SER A 76 1.85 -6.87 -3.45
N SER A 77 0.98 -7.75 -3.97
CA SER A 77 -0.47 -7.55 -3.98
C SER A 77 -1.03 -7.50 -2.55
N THR A 78 -0.60 -8.42 -1.68
CA THR A 78 -1.03 -8.48 -0.29
C THR A 78 -0.55 -7.26 0.51
N ILE A 79 0.71 -6.83 0.36
CA ILE A 79 1.21 -5.62 1.03
C ILE A 79 0.42 -4.39 0.57
N GLY A 80 0.21 -4.22 -0.74
CA GLY A 80 -0.59 -3.12 -1.27
C GLY A 80 -2.02 -3.10 -0.72
N TRP A 81 -2.66 -4.27 -0.64
CA TRP A 81 -3.99 -4.41 -0.05
C TRP A 81 -4.01 -4.09 1.44
N CYS A 82 -3.06 -4.60 2.23
CA CYS A 82 -2.95 -4.31 3.66
C CYS A 82 -2.80 -2.81 3.92
N LEU A 83 -1.92 -2.13 3.19
CA LEU A 83 -1.72 -0.68 3.30
C LEU A 83 -2.99 0.09 2.95
N TRP A 84 -3.67 -0.28 1.86
CA TRP A 84 -4.94 0.34 1.47
C TRP A 84 -6.04 0.10 2.52
N GLN A 85 -6.16 -1.12 3.04
CA GLN A 85 -7.14 -1.44 4.08
C GLN A 85 -6.86 -0.66 5.36
N CYS A 86 -5.59 -0.54 5.77
CA CYS A 86 -5.21 0.23 6.94
C CYS A 86 -5.58 1.71 6.80
N ARG A 87 -5.37 2.31 5.63
CA ARG A 87 -5.83 3.69 5.35
C ARG A 87 -7.34 3.84 5.43
N ASN A 88 -8.10 2.89 4.89
CA ASN A 88 -9.55 2.96 5.00
C ASN A 88 -10.04 2.83 6.45
N ARG A 89 -9.41 1.95 7.23
CA ARG A 89 -9.72 1.79 8.65
C ARG A 89 -9.43 3.03 9.45
N LEU A 90 -8.40 3.81 9.13
CA LEU A 90 -8.18 5.09 9.78
C LEU A 90 -9.34 6.06 9.61
N LYS A 91 -9.90 6.12 8.40
CA LYS A 91 -11.05 7.01 8.12
C LYS A 91 -12.29 6.58 8.90
N GLU A 92 -12.41 5.29 9.20
CA GLU A 92 -13.54 4.72 9.94
C GLU A 92 -13.31 4.69 11.47
N ASN A 93 -12.08 4.44 11.93
CA ASN A 93 -11.71 4.29 13.33
C ASN A 93 -10.18 4.49 13.58
N PRO A 94 -9.75 5.69 14.04
CA PRO A 94 -8.34 6.01 14.26
C PRO A 94 -7.64 5.24 15.41
N LEU A 95 -8.37 4.50 16.25
CA LEU A 95 -7.86 4.01 17.54
C LEU A 95 -7.16 2.63 17.50
N THR A 96 -6.91 2.06 16.33
CA THR A 96 -6.30 0.72 16.21
C THR A 96 -5.14 0.72 15.22
N TRP A 97 -3.88 0.80 15.67
CA TRP A 97 -2.77 0.53 14.76
C TRP A 97 -1.53 -0.14 15.36
N GLN A 98 -1.06 -1.16 14.65
CA GLN A 98 0.26 -1.78 14.77
C GLN A 98 0.88 -1.95 13.37
N LEU A 99 1.25 -0.83 12.73
CA LEU A 99 1.82 -0.79 11.36
C LEU A 99 3.04 -1.70 11.19
N HIS A 100 3.84 -1.85 12.25
CA HIS A 100 5.05 -2.67 12.26
C HIS A 100 4.79 -4.17 12.05
N GLU A 101 3.57 -4.65 12.34
CA GLU A 101 3.21 -6.06 12.19
C GLU A 101 2.70 -6.40 10.77
N LEU A 102 2.30 -5.40 9.98
CA LEU A 102 1.63 -5.61 8.69
C LEU A 102 2.50 -6.36 7.68
N GLY A 103 3.81 -6.07 7.64
CA GLY A 103 4.73 -6.72 6.71
C GLY A 103 4.86 -8.21 7.03
N ASN A 104 5.00 -8.56 8.31
CA ASN A 104 5.06 -9.94 8.77
C ASN A 104 3.73 -10.66 8.55
N ARG A 105 2.60 -10.00 8.84
CA ARG A 105 1.27 -10.57 8.63
C ARG A 105 0.98 -10.83 7.15
N ALA A 106 1.40 -9.94 6.26
CA ALA A 106 1.27 -10.12 4.82
C ALA A 106 2.06 -11.35 4.34
N LYS A 107 3.28 -11.56 4.87
CA LYS A 107 4.08 -12.75 4.58
C LYS A 107 3.40 -14.04 5.04
N GLU A 108 2.88 -14.07 6.27
CA GLU A 108 2.16 -15.22 6.81
C GLU A 108 0.96 -15.61 5.92
N LEU A 109 0.12 -14.65 5.55
CA LEU A 109 -1.05 -14.89 4.69
C LEU A 109 -0.67 -15.47 3.32
N VAL A 110 0.42 -14.99 2.73
CA VAL A 110 0.90 -15.50 1.43
C VAL A 110 1.46 -16.91 1.57
N LEU A 111 2.21 -17.19 2.64
CA LEU A 111 2.74 -18.52 2.91
C LEU A 111 1.61 -19.53 3.16
N GLU A 112 0.61 -19.17 3.97
CA GLU A 112 -0.59 -19.98 4.20
C GLU A 112 -1.30 -20.32 2.88
N TYR A 113 -1.52 -19.33 2.01
CA TYR A 113 -2.19 -19.54 0.72
C TYR A 113 -1.42 -20.47 -0.23
N LEU A 114 -0.09 -20.33 -0.28
CA LEU A 114 0.76 -21.14 -1.16
C LEU A 114 0.95 -22.56 -0.63
N ASP A 115 0.97 -22.76 0.69
CA ASP A 115 1.12 -24.09 1.29
C ASP A 115 -0.15 -24.94 1.10
N VAL A 116 -1.34 -24.33 1.18
CA VAL A 116 -2.62 -24.99 0.88
C VAL A 116 -2.75 -25.42 -0.60
N LYS A 117 -1.91 -24.89 -1.49
CA LYS A 117 -1.92 -25.19 -2.94
C LYS A 117 -0.84 -26.17 -3.41
N LYS A 118 -0.05 -26.75 -2.51
CA LYS A 118 0.85 -27.88 -2.80
C LYS A 118 0.08 -29.20 -2.79
#